data_AF-A0A3C0SN28-F1
#
_entry.id   AF-A0A3C0SN28-F1
#
_cell.length_a   1.000
_cell.length_b   1.000
_cell.length_c   1.000
_cell.angle_alpha   90.00
_cell.angle_beta   90.00
_cell.angle_gamma   90.00
#
_symmetry.space_group_name_H-M   'P 1'
#
loop_
_entity.id
_entity.type
_entity.pdbx_description
1 polymer ?
#
loop_
_entity_poly.entity_id
_entity_poly.type
_entity_poly.pdbx_seq_one_letter_code
_entity_poly.pdbx_strand_id
1 'polypeptide(L)' 'MSPIDKSVLVLLNYFTKTRIKKYSDKSSKIYIFFNHGEEGYKTLSEKGYNKEFLNTIRNHHNYKIENNWLNILRKYDNKN' A
#
# COMPACT_ATOMS: atom_id res chain seq x y z
N MET A 1 10.98 -1.53 -3.81
CA MET A 1 10.70 -0.65 -4.97
C MET A 1 11.63 0.54 -4.86
N SER A 2 12.35 0.92 -5.91
CA SER A 2 13.21 2.11 -5.84
C SER A 2 12.37 3.39 -5.84
N PRO A 3 12.90 4.54 -5.36
CA PRO A 3 12.20 5.82 -5.49
C PRO A 3 11.83 6.16 -6.93
N ILE A 4 12.71 5.87 -7.89
CA ILE A 4 12.47 6.09 -9.33
C ILE A 4 11.27 5.26 -9.81
N ASP A 5 11.23 3.97 -9.48
CA ASP A 5 10.10 3.10 -9.84
C ASP A 5 8.78 3.65 -9.29
N LYS A 6 8.80 4.09 -8.03
CA LYS A 6 7.62 4.64 -7.36
C LYS A 6 7.15 5.93 -8.05
N SER A 7 8.06 6.86 -8.34
CA SER A 7 7.75 8.11 -9.05
C SER A 7 7.13 7.84 -10.42
N VAL A 8 7.68 6.90 -11.19
CA VAL A 8 7.13 6.50 -12.50
C VAL A 8 5.74 5.90 -12.35
N LEU A 9 5.53 4.98 -11.40
CA LEU A 9 4.22 4.36 -11.17
C LEU A 9 3.16 5.36 -10.71
N VAL A 10 3.52 6.35 -9.88
CA VAL A 10 2.61 7.43 -9.47
C VAL A 10 2.15 8.25 -10.68
N LEU A 11 3.09 8.68 -11.53
CA LEU A 11 2.78 9.42 -12.76
C LEU A 11 1.92 8.59 -13.71
N LEU A 12 2.29 7.33 -13.95
CA LEU A 12 1.53 6.43 -14.81
C LEU A 12 0.13 6.17 -14.26
N ASN A 13 -0.02 5.94 -12.96
CA ASN A 13 -1.33 5.78 -12.32
C ASN A 13 -2.21 7.03 -12.51
N TYR A 14 -1.61 8.22 -12.38
CA TYR A 14 -2.30 9.50 -12.62
C TYR A 14 -2.75 9.63 -14.08
N PHE A 15 -1.83 9.51 -15.05
CA PHE A 15 -2.14 9.66 -16.48
C PHE A 15 -3.13 8.60 -16.99
N THR A 16 -3.03 7.38 -16.48
CA THR A 16 -3.92 6.28 -16.89
C THR A 16 -5.24 6.26 -16.11
N LYS A 17 -5.46 7.18 -15.17
CA LYS A 17 -6.62 7.16 -14.25
C LYS A 17 -6.81 5.77 -13.63
N THR A 18 -5.73 5.21 -13.09
CA THR A 18 -5.68 3.89 -12.46
C THR A 18 -5.86 2.69 -13.40
N ARG A 19 -6.03 2.89 -14.71
CA ARG A 19 -6.13 1.79 -15.67
C ARG A 19 -4.87 0.94 -15.76
N ILE A 20 -3.69 1.45 -15.36
CA ILE A 20 -2.46 0.65 -15.26
C ILE A 20 -2.60 -0.56 -14.33
N LYS A 21 -3.54 -0.51 -13.37
CA LYS A 21 -3.84 -1.64 -12.47
C LYS A 21 -4.21 -2.92 -13.23
N LYS A 22 -4.74 -2.85 -14.45
CA LYS A 22 -5.09 -4.05 -15.25
C LYS A 22 -3.86 -4.88 -15.66
N TYR A 23 -2.66 -4.29 -15.61
CA TYR A 23 -1.39 -4.95 -15.90
C TYR A 23 -0.70 -5.47 -14.63
N SER A 24 -1.43 -5.54 -13.51
CA SER A 24 -0.94 -6.05 -12.23
C SER A 24 -0.90 -7.59 -12.21
N ASP A 25 0.26 -8.19 -12.45
CA ASP A 25 0.55 -9.57 -12.06
C ASP A 25 1.22 -9.63 -10.67
N LYS A 26 1.09 -10.75 -9.93
CA LYS A 26 1.59 -10.87 -8.54
C LYS A 26 3.08 -10.57 -8.37
N SER A 27 3.89 -10.79 -9.40
CA SER A 27 5.33 -10.50 -9.39
C SER A 27 5.69 -9.06 -9.76
N SER A 28 4.73 -8.27 -10.26
CA SER A 28 4.99 -6.92 -10.74
C SER A 28 5.12 -5.88 -9.63
N LYS A 29 5.89 -4.84 -9.92
CA LYS A 29 5.93 -3.61 -9.12
C LYS A 29 4.55 -2.92 -9.08
N ILE A 30 3.73 -3.08 -10.13
CA ILE A 30 2.36 -2.55 -10.20
C ILE A 30 1.49 -3.23 -9.13
N TYR A 31 1.59 -4.56 -8.99
CA TYR A 31 0.88 -5.29 -7.95
C TYR A 31 1.27 -4.83 -6.56
N ILE A 32 2.58 -4.73 -6.28
CA ILE A 32 3.05 -4.22 -4.99
C ILE A 32 2.55 -2.80 -4.74
N PHE A 33 2.61 -1.90 -5.73
CA PHE A 33 2.11 -0.54 -5.60
C PHE A 33 0.66 -0.49 -5.10
N PHE A 34 -0.23 -1.31 -5.68
CA PHE A 34 -1.65 -1.33 -5.29
C PHE A 34 -1.98 -2.21 -4.07
N ASN A 35 -1.12 -3.16 -3.70
CA ASN A 35 -1.43 -4.19 -2.69
C ASN A 35 -0.44 -4.22 -1.52
N HIS A 36 0.49 -3.26 -1.39
CA HIS A 36 1.52 -3.27 -0.36
C HIS A 36 0.98 -3.35 1.08
N GLY A 37 -0.20 -2.80 1.36
CA GLY A 37 -0.85 -2.98 2.68
C GLY A 37 -1.19 -4.43 2.99
N GLU A 38 -1.71 -5.17 2.00
CA GLU A 38 -2.04 -6.60 2.12
C GLU A 38 -0.77 -7.45 2.21
N GLU A 39 0.22 -7.18 1.35
CA GLU A 39 1.49 -7.94 1.36
C GLU A 39 2.31 -7.68 2.64
N GLY A 40 2.28 -6.44 3.14
CA GLY A 40 2.84 -6.07 4.44
C GLY A 40 2.16 -6.82 5.59
N TYR A 41 0.82 -6.89 5.58
CA TYR A 41 0.06 -7.69 6.54
C TYR A 41 0.49 -9.16 6.52
N LYS A 42 0.57 -9.80 5.34
CA LYS A 42 0.97 -11.21 5.22
C LYS A 42 2.36 -11.44 5.79
N THR A 43 3.33 -10.64 5.35
CA THR A 43 4.73 -10.75 5.77
C THR A 43 4.91 -10.56 7.29
N LEU A 44 4.13 -9.66 7.90
CA LEU A 44 4.20 -9.38 9.33
C LEU A 44 3.38 -10.39 10.16
N SER A 45 2.32 -10.96 9.60
CA SER A 45 1.49 -11.94 10.31
C SER A 45 2.27 -13.21 10.67
N GLU A 46 3.21 -13.62 9.80
CA GLU A 46 4.12 -14.75 10.03
C GLU A 46 5.12 -14.49 11.18
N LYS A 47 5.28 -13.23 11.60
CA LYS A 47 6.24 -12.81 12.62
C LYS A 47 5.61 -12.60 14.01
N GLY A 48 4.32 -12.91 14.17
CA GLY A 48 3.66 -12.85 15.48
C GLY A 48 3.33 -11.44 15.99
N TYR A 49 3.27 -10.44 15.12
CA TYR A 49 2.83 -9.09 15.52
C TYR A 49 1.37 -9.07 15.97
N ASN A 50 1.02 -8.09 16.82
CA ASN A 50 -0.33 -8.00 17.36
C ASN A 50 -1.39 -7.68 16.27
N LYS A 51 -2.64 -8.06 16.53
CA LYS A 51 -3.73 -7.92 15.56
C LYS A 51 -4.05 -6.46 15.21
N GLU A 52 -3.94 -5.54 16.17
CA GLU A 52 -4.25 -4.12 15.95
C GLU A 52 -3.26 -3.44 15.00
N PHE A 53 -1.97 -3.72 15.20
CA PHE A 53 -0.88 -3.30 14.32
C PHE A 53 -1.06 -3.88 12.92
N LEU A 54 -1.28 -5.20 12.82
CA LEU A 54 -1.51 -5.87 11.55
C LEU A 54 -2.73 -5.29 10.80
N ASN A 55 -3.82 -5.00 11.52
CA ASN A 55 -5.00 -4.35 10.96
C ASN A 55 -4.70 -2.92 10.49
N THR A 56 -3.86 -2.18 11.22
CA THR A 56 -3.42 -0.83 10.81
C THR A 56 -2.64 -0.90 9.50
N ILE A 57 -1.70 -1.84 9.37
CA ILE A 57 -0.94 -2.07 8.12
C ILE A 57 -1.86 -2.48 6.98
N ARG A 58 -2.81 -3.39 7.20
CA ARG A 58 -3.70 -3.86 6.12
C ARG A 58 -4.63 -2.75 5.59
N ASN A 59 -5.12 -1.89 6.48
CA ASN A 59 -6.24 -0.99 6.18
C ASN A 59 -5.86 0.48 5.96
N HIS A 60 -4.58 0.84 5.89
CA HIS A 60 -4.18 2.24 5.77
C HIS A 60 -4.65 2.91 4.46
N HIS A 61 -4.96 2.17 3.40
CA HIS A 61 -5.62 2.72 2.20
C HIS A 61 -7.15 2.68 2.24
N ASN A 62 -7.77 2.07 3.25
CA ASN A 62 -9.22 2.01 3.41
C ASN A 62 -9.74 3.18 4.25
N TYR A 63 -10.01 4.30 3.58
CA TYR A 63 -10.48 5.54 4.21
C TYR A 63 -11.88 5.46 4.84
N LYS A 64 -12.60 4.34 4.72
CA LYS A 64 -13.85 4.11 5.48
C LYS A 64 -13.61 3.74 6.94
N ILE A 65 -12.37 3.39 7.30
CA ILE A 65 -11.96 3.02 8.66
C ILE A 65 -11.18 4.19 9.26
N GLU A 66 -11.63 4.64 10.43
CA GLU A 66 -11.03 5.73 11.18
C GLU A 66 -10.41 5.21 12.48
N ASN A 67 -9.13 5.50 12.68
CA ASN A 67 -8.39 5.20 13.90
C ASN A 67 -7.15 6.13 13.94
N ASN A 68 -6.72 6.55 15.13
CA ASN A 68 -5.54 7.39 15.31
C ASN A 68 -4.26 6.79 14.67
N TRP A 69 -4.05 5.48 14.81
CA TRP A 69 -2.92 4.77 14.19
C TRP A 69 -2.97 4.81 12.66
N LEU A 70 -4.15 4.63 12.07
CA LEU A 70 -4.34 4.75 10.62
C LEU A 70 -4.04 6.17 10.14
N ASN A 71 -4.47 7.19 10.90
CA ASN A 71 -4.24 8.59 10.56
C ASN A 71 -2.74 8.93 10.58
N ILE A 72 -2.02 8.46 11.59
CA ILE A 72 -0.57 8.61 11.67
C ILE A 72 0.09 7.92 10.47
N LEU A 73 -0.22 6.66 10.20
CA LEU A 73 0.40 5.90 9.11
C LEU A 73 0.12 6.54 7.74
N ARG A 74 -1.13 6.92 7.45
CA ARG A 74 -1.53 7.60 6.19
C ARG A 74 -0.78 8.90 5.97
N LYS A 75 -0.57 9.70 7.03
CA LYS A 75 0.16 10.97 6.94
C LYS A 75 1.57 10.79 6.40
N TYR A 76 2.25 9.71 6.79
CA TYR A 76 3.60 9.43 6.33
C TYR A 76 3.62 8.64 5.01
N ASP A 77 2.65 7.76 4.76
CA ASP A 77 2.54 7.04 3.49
C ASP A 77 2.26 7.99 2.32
N ASN A 78 1.34 8.94 2.49
CA ASN A 78 1.00 9.94 1.47
C ASN A 78 2.13 10.96 1.19
N LYS A 79 3.09 11.10 2.11
CA LYS A 79 4.25 11.99 1.95
C LYS A 79 5.41 11.36 1.19
N ASN A 80 5.37 10.05 0.97
CA ASN A 80 6.43 9.27 0.34
C ASN A 80 6.01 8.73 -1.01
#